data_AF-A0A8X7BYN3-F1
#
_entry.id   AF-A0A8X7BYN3-F1
#
_cell.length_a   1.000
_cell.length_b   1.000
_cell.length_c   1.000
_cell.angle_alpha   90.00
_cell.angle_beta   90.00
_cell.angle_gamma   90.00
#
_symmetry.space_group_name_H-M   'P 1'
#
loop_
_entity.id
_entity.type
_entity.pdbx_description
1 polymer ?
#
loop_
_entity_poly.entity_id
_entity_poly.type
_entity_poly.pdbx_seq_one_letter_code
_entity_poly.pdbx_strand_id
1 'polypeptide(L)'
;MPGEFGADRIYAGQMAVLGQSNVGSVIKEMWDQEKEHLQKFEELLPKYRARPSMLLPVWNVAGFVLGAGTALLGKESAMACTVAVEEVITDHYNSQIRELMADDPVKNKELLDILKKFRDDEQHHHDTGLAHDALKAPFYKYLYQTIKVGCFGAVWLAERL
;
A
#
# COMPACT_ATOMS: atom_id res chain seq x y z
N MET A 1 9.55 0.34 0.20
CA MET A 1 9.58 -1.05 0.72
C MET A 1 8.68 -1.26 1.95
N PRO A 2 8.69 -0.42 3.01
CA PRO A 2 7.79 -0.65 4.15
C PRO A 2 6.30 -0.53 3.77
N GLY A 3 5.98 0.36 2.81
CA GLY A 3 4.65 0.54 2.23
C GLY A 3 4.12 -0.73 1.56
N GLU A 4 4.75 -1.15 0.46
CA GLU A 4 4.39 -2.37 -0.29
C GLU A 4 4.22 -3.61 0.58
N PHE A 5 5.20 -3.87 1.46
CA PHE A 5 5.12 -5.04 2.33
C PHE A 5 3.96 -4.91 3.34
N GLY A 6 3.60 -3.69 3.75
CA GLY A 6 2.38 -3.44 4.51
C GLY A 6 1.12 -3.73 3.71
N ALA A 7 1.04 -3.23 2.47
CA ALA A 7 -0.08 -3.43 1.55
C ALA A 7 -0.32 -4.91 1.22
N ASP A 8 0.74 -5.67 0.87
CA ASP A 8 0.66 -7.13 0.65
C ASP A 8 0.00 -7.83 1.83
N ARG A 9 0.35 -7.43 3.04
CA ARG A 9 -0.14 -8.05 4.26
C ARG A 9 -1.57 -7.64 4.58
N ILE A 10 -1.94 -6.41 4.29
CA ILE A 10 -3.33 -5.94 4.37
C ILE A 10 -4.20 -6.73 3.40
N TYR A 11 -3.79 -6.87 2.14
CA TYR A 11 -4.52 -7.66 1.15
C TYR A 11 -4.60 -9.14 1.52
N ALA A 12 -3.53 -9.73 2.06
CA ALA A 12 -3.56 -11.09 2.59
C ALA A 12 -4.61 -11.25 3.71
N GLY A 13 -4.71 -10.27 4.61
CA GLY A 13 -5.72 -10.23 5.67
C GLY A 13 -7.15 -10.09 5.12
N GLN A 14 -7.34 -9.20 4.15
CA GLN A 14 -8.63 -9.02 3.49
C GLN A 14 -9.07 -10.29 2.75
N MET A 15 -8.17 -10.94 2.01
CA MET A 15 -8.43 -12.18 1.29
C MET A 15 -8.76 -13.35 2.22
N ALA A 16 -8.16 -13.40 3.41
CA ALA A 16 -8.48 -14.42 4.41
C ALA A 16 -9.95 -14.37 4.87
N VAL A 17 -10.59 -13.20 4.78
CA VAL A 17 -11.97 -12.98 5.25
C VAL A 17 -12.96 -12.88 4.08
N LEU A 18 -12.63 -12.09 3.06
CA LEU A 18 -13.52 -11.75 1.95
C LEU A 18 -13.19 -12.50 0.65
N GLY A 19 -12.20 -13.41 0.63
CA GLY A 19 -11.75 -14.06 -0.60
C GLY A 19 -12.82 -14.87 -1.33
N GLN A 20 -13.84 -15.37 -0.62
CA GLN A 20 -14.98 -16.11 -1.21
C GLN A 20 -16.23 -15.24 -1.42
N SER A 21 -16.14 -13.93 -1.14
CA SER A 21 -17.23 -12.98 -1.34
C SER A 21 -17.30 -12.48 -2.79
N ASN A 22 -18.31 -11.68 -3.11
CA ASN A 22 -18.46 -11.05 -4.42
C ASN A 22 -17.38 -10.00 -4.75
N VAL A 23 -16.58 -9.57 -3.78
CA VAL A 23 -15.45 -8.65 -3.99
C VAL A 23 -14.09 -9.37 -3.95
N GLY A 24 -14.06 -10.67 -3.66
CA GLY A 24 -12.83 -11.45 -3.52
C GLY A 24 -11.95 -11.43 -4.78
N SER A 25 -12.56 -11.46 -5.98
CA SER A 25 -11.80 -11.37 -7.24
C SER A 25 -11.11 -10.02 -7.43
N VAL A 26 -11.76 -8.93 -7.02
CA VAL A 26 -11.24 -7.56 -7.12
C VAL A 26 -10.07 -7.36 -6.15
N ILE A 27 -10.22 -7.81 -4.90
CA ILE A 27 -9.14 -7.78 -3.90
C ILE A 27 -7.96 -8.62 -4.38
N LYS A 28 -8.23 -9.80 -4.96
CA LYS A 28 -7.17 -10.67 -5.49
C LYS A 28 -6.40 -10.01 -6.63
N GLU A 29 -7.07 -9.31 -7.54
CA GLU A 29 -6.43 -8.63 -8.66
C GLU A 29 -5.48 -7.53 -8.18
N MET A 30 -5.93 -6.66 -7.27
CA MET A 30 -5.07 -5.64 -6.66
C MET A 30 -3.90 -6.28 -5.90
N TRP A 31 -4.17 -7.35 -5.14
CA TRP A 31 -3.13 -8.06 -4.39
C TRP A 31 -2.08 -8.72 -5.29
N ASP A 32 -2.48 -9.26 -6.44
CA ASP A 32 -1.53 -9.85 -7.37
C ASP A 32 -0.63 -8.78 -8.00
N GLN A 33 -1.12 -7.56 -8.24
CA GLN A 33 -0.31 -6.41 -8.67
C GLN A 33 0.67 -5.96 -7.56
N GLU A 34 0.22 -5.88 -6.32
CA GLU A 34 1.06 -5.54 -5.16
C GLU A 34 2.23 -6.52 -5.00
N LYS A 35 2.01 -7.82 -5.23
CA LYS A 35 3.10 -8.82 -5.22
C LYS A 35 4.13 -8.56 -6.31
N GLU A 36 3.72 -8.08 -7.49
CA GLU A 36 4.66 -7.71 -8.54
C GLU A 36 5.49 -6.49 -8.14
N HIS A 37 4.89 -5.51 -7.45
CA HIS A 37 5.61 -4.36 -6.91
C HIS A 37 6.64 -4.79 -5.87
N LEU A 38 6.23 -5.62 -4.90
CA LEU A 38 7.13 -6.15 -3.87
C LEU A 38 8.31 -6.92 -4.48
N GLN A 39 8.04 -7.83 -5.43
CA GLN A 39 9.08 -8.55 -6.16
C GLN A 39 10.03 -7.58 -6.86
N LYS A 40 9.50 -6.52 -7.48
CA LYS A 40 10.33 -5.53 -8.14
C LYS A 40 11.22 -4.78 -7.16
N PHE A 41 10.73 -4.44 -5.96
CA PHE A 41 11.58 -3.83 -4.95
C PHE A 41 12.70 -4.76 -4.48
N GLU A 42 12.41 -6.05 -4.31
CA GLU A 42 13.43 -7.04 -3.94
C GLU A 42 14.57 -7.09 -4.97
N GLU A 43 14.26 -6.97 -6.27
CA GLU A 43 15.26 -6.84 -7.33
C GLU A 43 16.06 -5.52 -7.25
N LEU A 44 15.40 -4.41 -6.89
CA LEU A 44 16.01 -3.09 -6.84
C LEU A 44 16.93 -2.91 -5.62
N LEU A 45 16.65 -3.57 -4.50
CA LEU A 45 17.46 -3.45 -3.27
C LEU A 45 18.96 -3.66 -3.47
N PRO A 46 19.43 -4.79 -4.03
CA PRO A 46 20.85 -5.01 -4.24
C PRO A 46 21.42 -4.03 -5.26
N LYS A 47 20.65 -3.64 -6.29
CA LYS A 47 21.06 -2.70 -7.34
C LYS A 47 21.37 -1.31 -6.77
N TYR A 48 20.55 -0.83 -5.83
CA TYR A 48 20.73 0.47 -5.19
C TYR A 48 21.43 0.40 -3.83
N ARG A 49 21.93 -0.78 -3.42
CA ARG A 49 22.58 -1.04 -2.13
C ARG A 49 21.72 -0.60 -0.93
N ALA A 50 20.40 -0.63 -1.09
CA ALA A 50 19.45 -0.35 -0.03
C ALA A 50 19.24 -1.60 0.83
N ARG A 51 18.93 -1.41 2.12
CA ARG A 51 18.66 -2.50 3.06
C ARG A 51 17.16 -2.62 3.32
N PRO A 52 16.65 -3.84 3.55
CA PRO A 52 15.31 -4.02 4.08
C PRO A 52 15.13 -3.32 5.42
N SER A 53 13.93 -2.78 5.67
CA SER A 53 13.62 -2.17 6.95
C SER A 53 13.65 -3.23 8.06
N MET A 54 14.23 -2.91 9.21
CA MET A 54 14.25 -3.82 10.36
C MET A 54 12.86 -4.05 10.95
N LEU A 55 11.89 -3.19 10.62
CA LEU A 55 10.52 -3.24 11.14
C LEU A 55 9.59 -4.17 10.34
N LEU A 56 10.08 -4.83 9.28
CA LEU A 56 9.27 -5.73 8.46
C LEU A 56 8.47 -6.77 9.28
N PRO A 57 9.02 -7.44 10.31
CA PRO A 57 8.23 -8.39 11.11
C PRO A 57 7.04 -7.76 11.84
N VAL A 58 7.18 -6.50 12.26
CA VAL A 58 6.10 -5.76 12.92
C VAL A 58 5.02 -5.40 11.90
N TRP A 59 5.43 -4.89 10.73
CA TRP A 59 4.52 -4.58 9.63
C TRP A 59 3.78 -5.81 9.10
N ASN A 60 4.44 -6.97 9.12
CA ASN A 60 3.85 -8.25 8.72
C ASN A 60 2.56 -8.57 9.48
N VAL A 61 2.62 -8.39 10.80
CA VAL A 61 1.51 -8.69 11.72
C VAL A 61 0.50 -7.54 11.69
N ALA A 62 0.98 -6.29 11.77
CA ALA A 62 0.12 -5.12 11.80
C ALA A 62 -0.74 -4.99 10.54
N GLY A 63 -0.14 -5.15 9.35
CA GLY A 63 -0.84 -5.11 8.08
C GLY A 63 -1.90 -6.21 7.98
N PHE A 64 -1.55 -7.45 8.31
CA PHE A 64 -2.51 -8.56 8.28
C PHE A 64 -3.69 -8.36 9.23
N VAL A 65 -3.42 -7.94 10.47
CA VAL A 65 -4.48 -7.68 11.46
C VAL A 65 -5.38 -6.54 11.01
N LEU A 66 -4.82 -5.47 10.46
CA LEU A 66 -5.59 -4.35 9.93
C LEU A 66 -6.49 -4.79 8.75
N GLY A 67 -5.94 -5.52 7.79
CA GLY A 67 -6.67 -6.03 6.63
C GLY A 67 -7.79 -7.00 7.03
N ALA A 68 -7.48 -8.00 7.85
CA ALA A 68 -8.48 -8.95 8.34
C ALA A 68 -9.54 -8.27 9.22
N GLY A 69 -9.13 -7.36 10.11
CA GLY A 69 -10.03 -6.64 11.01
C GLY A 69 -11.03 -5.76 10.25
N THR A 70 -10.58 -5.02 9.25
CA THR A 70 -11.46 -4.19 8.41
C THR A 70 -12.35 -5.04 7.51
N ALA A 71 -11.85 -6.16 6.99
CA ALA A 71 -12.65 -7.10 6.22
C ALA A 71 -13.75 -7.80 7.04
N LEU A 72 -13.50 -8.08 8.32
CA LEU A 72 -14.53 -8.59 9.24
C LEU A 72 -15.66 -7.58 9.48
N LEU A 73 -15.38 -6.29 9.32
CA LEU A 73 -16.39 -5.22 9.38
C LEU A 73 -17.15 -5.01 8.07
N GLY A 74 -16.88 -5.84 7.04
CA GLY A 74 -17.56 -5.82 5.75
C GLY A 74 -16.72 -5.27 4.61
N LYS A 75 -17.24 -5.42 3.38
CA LYS A 75 -16.53 -5.02 2.15
C LYS A 75 -16.23 -3.52 2.14
N GLU A 76 -17.15 -2.69 2.61
CA GLU A 76 -17.03 -1.23 2.58
C GLU A 76 -15.86 -0.79 3.48
N SER A 77 -15.73 -1.41 4.66
CA SER A 77 -14.65 -1.16 5.60
C SER A 77 -13.29 -1.63 5.07
N ALA A 78 -13.23 -2.78 4.40
CA ALA A 78 -12.04 -3.25 3.70
C ALA A 78 -11.61 -2.27 2.60
N MET A 79 -12.56 -1.83 1.75
CA MET A 79 -12.27 -0.88 0.68
C MET A 79 -11.86 0.50 1.23
N ALA A 80 -12.43 0.94 2.36
CA ALA A 80 -11.99 2.14 3.05
C ALA A 80 -10.56 2.02 3.60
N CYS A 81 -10.16 0.83 4.04
CA CYS A 81 -8.77 0.54 4.41
C CYS A 81 -7.84 0.68 3.21
N THR A 82 -8.17 0.03 2.09
CA THR A 82 -7.42 0.13 0.82
C THR A 82 -7.26 1.60 0.41
N VAL A 83 -8.35 2.35 0.31
CA VAL A 83 -8.32 3.79 -0.02
C VAL A 83 -7.36 4.58 0.89
N ALA A 84 -7.42 4.37 2.20
CA ALA A 84 -6.55 5.09 3.14
C ALA A 84 -5.08 4.71 3.01
N VAL A 85 -4.78 3.45 2.72
CA VAL A 85 -3.41 2.93 2.58
C VAL A 85 -2.80 3.39 1.27
N GLU A 86 -3.50 3.21 0.16
CA GLU A 86 -3.00 3.55 -1.17
C GLU A 86 -2.76 5.04 -1.35
N GLU A 87 -3.55 5.88 -0.68
CA GLU A 87 -3.28 7.33 -0.69
C GLU A 87 -1.94 7.65 0.01
N VAL A 88 -1.63 6.99 1.12
CA VAL A 88 -0.35 7.19 1.82
C VAL A 88 0.82 6.67 0.97
N ILE A 89 0.66 5.52 0.32
CA ILE A 89 1.70 4.94 -0.55
C ILE A 89 1.91 5.84 -1.78
N THR A 90 0.83 6.30 -2.41
CA THR A 90 0.86 7.27 -3.53
C THR A 90 1.59 8.56 -3.13
N ASP A 91 1.28 9.14 -1.96
CA ASP A 91 1.93 10.34 -1.44
C ASP A 91 3.44 10.11 -1.17
N HIS A 92 3.79 8.93 -0.68
CA HIS A 92 5.17 8.54 -0.47
C HIS A 92 5.92 8.40 -1.80
N TYR A 93 5.32 7.77 -2.82
CA TYR A 93 5.90 7.73 -4.17
C TYR A 93 6.09 9.11 -4.78
N ASN A 94 5.10 9.99 -4.68
CA ASN A 94 5.22 11.37 -5.14
C ASN A 94 6.38 12.11 -4.45
N SER A 95 6.66 11.80 -3.19
CA SER A 95 7.79 12.38 -2.46
C SER A 95 9.14 11.85 -2.96
N GLN A 96 9.27 10.52 -3.10
CA GLN A 96 10.48 9.90 -3.68
C GLN A 96 10.77 10.38 -5.11
N ILE A 97 9.73 10.47 -5.95
CA ILE A 97 9.85 10.96 -7.33
C ILE A 97 10.39 12.40 -7.33
N ARG A 98 9.85 13.28 -6.46
CA ARG A 98 10.32 14.67 -6.34
C ARG A 98 11.79 14.75 -5.92
N GLU A 99 12.19 13.94 -4.95
CA GLU A 99 13.59 13.87 -4.49
C GLU A 99 14.54 13.41 -5.59
N LEU A 100 14.21 12.32 -6.29
CA LEU A 100 15.02 11.78 -7.38
C LEU A 100 15.11 12.72 -8.58
N MET A 101 14.03 13.47 -8.86
CA MET A 101 14.03 14.52 -9.89
C MET A 101 14.90 15.72 -9.51
N ALA A 102 14.99 16.04 -8.22
CA ALA A 102 15.82 17.15 -7.72
C ALA A 102 17.31 16.79 -7.63
N ASP A 103 17.64 15.51 -7.42
CA ASP A 103 19.01 15.01 -7.37
C ASP A 103 19.65 14.92 -8.76
N ASP A 104 19.24 13.94 -9.58
CA ASP A 104 19.70 13.78 -10.97
C ASP A 104 18.69 12.96 -11.78
N PRO A 105 17.81 13.62 -12.56
CA PRO A 105 16.74 12.94 -13.28
C PRO A 105 17.24 12.07 -14.44
N VAL A 106 18.43 12.35 -14.99
CA VAL A 106 19.00 11.56 -16.09
C VAL A 106 19.56 10.25 -15.55
N LYS A 107 20.31 10.32 -14.44
CA LYS A 107 20.86 9.15 -13.77
C LYS A 107 19.77 8.28 -13.14
N ASN A 108 18.73 8.90 -12.57
CA ASN A 108 17.65 8.21 -11.86
C ASN A 108 16.49 7.80 -12.78
N LYS A 109 16.61 7.96 -14.10
CA LYS A 109 15.50 7.76 -15.06
C LYS A 109 14.78 6.41 -14.88
N GLU A 110 15.53 5.32 -14.79
CA GLU A 110 14.95 3.98 -14.65
C GLU A 110 14.13 3.84 -13.36
N LEU A 111 14.66 4.33 -12.23
CA LEU A 111 13.94 4.30 -10.95
C LEU A 111 12.71 5.22 -10.99
N LEU A 112 12.84 6.41 -11.57
CA LEU A 112 11.73 7.34 -11.75
C LEU A 112 10.58 6.73 -12.56
N ASP A 113 10.89 6.01 -13.66
CA ASP A 113 9.88 5.38 -14.49
C ASP A 113 9.17 4.24 -13.74
N ILE A 114 9.89 3.46 -12.93
CA ILE A 114 9.30 2.43 -12.07
C ILE A 114 8.39 3.04 -11.00
N LEU A 115 8.86 4.06 -10.26
CA LEU A 115 8.09 4.68 -9.19
C LEU A 115 6.84 5.39 -9.72
N LYS A 116 6.90 6.00 -10.92
CA LYS A 116 5.72 6.59 -11.57
C LYS A 116 4.69 5.53 -11.92
N LYS A 117 5.13 4.38 -12.46
CA LYS A 117 4.22 3.27 -12.74
C LYS A 117 3.53 2.81 -11.46
N PHE A 118 4.28 2.55 -10.40
CA PHE A 118 3.71 2.05 -9.14
C PHE A 118 2.76 3.07 -8.52
N ARG A 119 3.12 4.35 -8.49
CA ARG A 119 2.20 5.42 -8.09
C ARG A 119 0.88 5.40 -8.88
N ASP A 120 0.93 5.19 -10.19
CA ASP A 120 -0.26 5.18 -11.03
C ASP A 120 -1.11 3.92 -10.77
N ASP A 121 -0.47 2.78 -10.48
CA ASP A 121 -1.12 1.55 -10.04
C ASP A 121 -1.81 1.76 -8.67
N GLU A 122 -1.15 2.38 -7.69
CA GLU A 122 -1.74 2.70 -6.37
C GLU A 122 -2.94 3.63 -6.48
N GLN A 123 -2.84 4.66 -7.34
CA GLN A 123 -3.96 5.55 -7.59
C GLN A 123 -5.15 4.78 -8.19
N HIS A 124 -4.89 3.78 -9.04
CA HIS A 124 -5.93 2.93 -9.58
C HIS A 124 -6.57 2.03 -8.51
N HIS A 125 -5.79 1.47 -7.59
CA HIS A 125 -6.30 0.69 -6.45
C HIS A 125 -7.15 1.56 -5.51
N HIS A 126 -6.69 2.77 -5.21
CA HIS A 126 -7.45 3.77 -4.47
C HIS A 126 -8.82 4.02 -5.13
N ASP A 127 -8.83 4.32 -6.43
CA ASP A 127 -10.06 4.62 -7.16
C ASP A 127 -10.99 3.40 -7.25
N THR A 128 -10.41 2.20 -7.35
CA THR A 128 -11.15 0.93 -7.27
C THR A 128 -11.83 0.78 -5.91
N GLY A 129 -11.12 1.07 -4.81
CA GLY A 129 -11.72 1.06 -3.47
C GLY A 129 -12.90 2.02 -3.36
N LEU A 130 -12.79 3.23 -3.91
CA LEU A 130 -13.90 4.19 -3.98
C LEU A 130 -15.09 3.66 -4.80
N ALA A 131 -14.82 3.06 -5.95
CA ALA A 131 -15.85 2.45 -6.82
C ALA A 131 -16.54 1.25 -6.15
N HIS A 132 -15.85 0.56 -5.24
CA HIS A 132 -16.35 -0.58 -4.47
C HIS A 132 -16.90 -0.19 -3.09
N ASP A 133 -17.57 0.96 -3.01
CA ASP A 133 -18.35 1.41 -1.85
C ASP A 133 -17.53 1.78 -0.60
N ALA A 134 -16.23 2.08 -0.70
CA ALA A 134 -15.43 2.53 0.46
C ALA A 134 -16.10 3.65 1.27
N LEU A 135 -16.68 4.65 0.60
CA LEU A 135 -17.35 5.79 1.24
C LEU A 135 -18.58 5.41 2.07
N LYS A 136 -19.13 4.21 1.88
CA LYS A 136 -20.28 3.69 2.64
C LYS A 136 -19.86 2.97 3.93
N ALA A 137 -18.55 2.88 4.22
CA ALA A 137 -18.07 2.24 5.44
C ALA A 137 -18.66 2.91 6.69
N PRO A 138 -19.03 2.14 7.73
CA PRO A 138 -19.43 2.68 9.01
C PRO A 138 -18.34 3.62 9.55
N PHE A 139 -18.73 4.86 9.88
CA PHE A 139 -17.79 5.88 10.37
C PHE A 139 -16.61 6.13 9.43
N TYR A 140 -16.79 6.02 8.11
CA TYR A 140 -15.74 6.12 7.08
C TYR A 140 -14.67 7.15 7.39
N LYS A 141 -15.05 8.40 7.68
CA LYS A 141 -14.08 9.48 7.97
C LYS A 141 -13.13 9.13 9.12
N TYR A 142 -13.64 8.56 10.20
CA TYR A 142 -12.80 8.18 11.34
C TYR A 142 -11.92 6.97 11.01
N LEU A 143 -12.47 5.95 10.34
CA LEU A 143 -11.73 4.78 9.92
C LEU A 143 -10.57 5.16 8.99
N TYR A 144 -10.90 5.88 7.91
CA TYR A 144 -9.95 6.39 6.93
C TYR A 144 -8.85 7.25 7.58
N GLN A 145 -9.20 8.24 8.42
CA GLN A 145 -8.20 9.10 9.06
C GLN A 145 -7.30 8.32 10.02
N THR A 146 -7.85 7.37 10.78
CA THR A 146 -7.08 6.55 11.72
C THR A 146 -6.05 5.71 10.97
N ILE A 147 -6.48 5.03 9.90
CA ILE A 147 -5.62 4.20 9.07
C ILE A 147 -4.56 5.07 8.40
N LYS A 148 -4.96 6.19 7.78
CA LYS A 148 -4.06 7.12 7.11
C LYS A 148 -2.95 7.62 8.04
N VAL A 149 -3.31 8.09 9.24
CA VAL A 149 -2.34 8.56 10.24
C VAL A 149 -1.42 7.43 10.70
N GLY A 150 -1.96 6.22 10.92
CA GLY A 150 -1.17 5.05 11.28
C GLY A 150 -0.15 4.67 10.21
N CYS A 151 -0.58 4.57 8.95
CA CYS A 151 0.25 4.26 7.80
C CYS A 151 1.32 5.34 7.56
N PHE A 152 0.94 6.62 7.64
CA PHE A 152 1.90 7.73 7.54
C PHE A 152 2.97 7.65 8.63
N GLY A 153 2.58 7.39 9.88
CA GLY A 153 3.51 7.21 11.00
C GLY A 153 4.44 6.00 10.79
N ALA A 154 3.94 4.91 10.23
CA ALA A 154 4.74 3.72 9.91
C ALA A 154 5.80 4.01 8.85
N VAL A 155 5.44 4.69 7.76
CA VAL A 155 6.37 5.11 6.70
C VAL A 155 7.44 6.04 7.27
N TRP A 156 7.03 7.09 7.98
CA TRP A 156 7.92 8.07 8.61
C TRP A 156 8.94 7.43 9.57
N LEU A 157 8.52 6.40 10.30
CA LEU A 157 9.38 5.67 11.23
C LEU A 157 10.36 4.77 10.48
N ALA A 158 9.90 4.10 9.42
CA ALA A 158 10.72 3.20 8.63
C ALA A 158 11.76 3.91 7.76
N GLU A 159 11.56 5.18 7.41
CA GLU A 159 12.59 6.03 6.77
C GLU A 159 13.74 6.41 7.71
N ARG A 160 13.53 6.34 9.04
CA ARG A 160 14.50 6.78 10.06
C ARG A 160 15.26 5.64 10.74
N LEU A 161 14.80 4.40 10.60
CA LEU A 161 15.32 3.21 11.28
C LEU A 161 15.85 2.19 10.27
#